data_AF-A0A847BI40-F1
#
_entry.id   AF-A0A847BI40-F1
#
_cell.length_a   1.000
_cell.length_b   1.000
_cell.length_c   1.000
_cell.angle_alpha   90.00
_cell.angle_beta   90.00
_cell.angle_gamma   90.00
#
_symmetry.space_group_name_H-M   'P 1'
#
loop_
_entity.id
_entity.type
_entity.pdbx_description
1 polymer ?
#
loop_
_entity_poly.entity_id
_entity_poly.type
_entity_poly.pdbx_seq_one_letter_code
_entity_poly.pdbx_strand_id
1 'polypeptide(L)'
;KPHPDVASGARVGKLDTHASRLLDHAVTNACISDLLRQVDELHTMSSLAGFEGLLRGCHVVTYGMPFYAGWGLTEDRGMTCPRRTRRLSLDELVAGCLIRYPTYVEPRSGHIVNVETVVTWLEQQRQTRSPLPISRRLYRGYRNLFIGSH
;
A
#
# COMPACT_ATOMS: atom_id res chain seq x y z
N LYS A 1 -3.76 9.98 4.66
CA LYS A 1 -4.68 8.85 4.97
C LYS A 1 -4.11 8.01 6.11
N PRO A 2 -4.82 7.85 7.24
CA PRO A 2 -4.37 6.98 8.32
C PRO A 2 -4.34 5.51 7.85
N HIS A 3 -3.41 4.74 8.42
CA HIS A 3 -3.37 3.28 8.19
C HIS A 3 -4.72 2.67 8.59
N PRO A 4 -5.27 1.68 7.86
CA PRO A 4 -6.55 1.05 8.19
C PRO A 4 -6.60 0.56 9.65
N ASP A 5 -5.51 -0.02 10.16
CA ASP A 5 -5.40 -0.44 11.57
C ASP A 5 -5.45 0.73 12.58
N VAL A 6 -5.00 1.93 12.19
CA VAL A 6 -5.13 3.16 13.02
C VAL A 6 -6.56 3.69 12.94
N ALA A 7 -7.17 3.63 11.75
CA ALA A 7 -8.57 4.03 11.55
C ALA A 7 -9.56 3.08 12.26
N SER A 8 -9.18 1.81 12.48
CA SER A 8 -9.96 0.82 13.21
C SER A 8 -9.59 0.69 14.70
N GLY A 9 -8.73 1.57 15.22
CA GLY A 9 -8.34 1.60 16.64
C GLY A 9 -7.37 0.49 17.11
N ALA A 10 -6.84 -0.33 16.20
CA ALA A 10 -6.00 -1.50 16.51
C ALA A 10 -4.50 -1.18 16.73
N ARG A 11 -4.06 0.05 16.45
CA ARG A 11 -2.70 0.52 16.73
C ARG A 11 -2.70 1.92 17.36
N VAL A 12 -1.81 2.13 18.33
CA VAL A 12 -1.48 3.46 18.86
C VAL A 12 -0.72 4.23 17.78
N GLY A 13 -1.48 4.96 16.99
CA GLY A 13 -0.99 5.86 15.93
C GLY A 13 -1.98 7.00 15.68
N LYS A 14 -2.84 7.30 16.66
CA LYS A 14 -3.73 8.47 16.59
C LYS A 14 -2.84 9.70 16.46
N LEU A 15 -2.97 10.37 15.32
CA LEU A 15 -2.42 11.69 15.11
C LEU A 15 -2.90 12.56 16.28
N ASP A 16 -1.99 13.29 16.92
CA ASP A 16 -2.31 14.20 18.01
C ASP A 16 -3.42 15.18 17.56
N THR A 17 -4.22 15.68 18.51
CA THR A 17 -5.29 16.65 18.26
C THR A 17 -4.83 17.88 17.45
N HIS A 18 -3.55 18.23 17.54
CA HIS A 18 -2.93 19.27 16.73
C HIS A 18 -2.76 18.89 15.25
N ALA A 19 -2.51 17.64 14.93
CA ALA A 19 -2.33 17.18 13.55
C ALA A 19 -3.65 17.21 12.75
N SER A 20 -4.81 17.12 13.41
CA SER A 20 -6.10 17.36 12.75
C SER A 20 -6.23 18.79 12.19
N ARG A 21 -5.47 19.76 12.71
CA ARG A 21 -5.43 21.14 12.18
C ARG A 21 -4.51 21.32 10.97
N LEU A 22 -3.69 20.31 10.67
CA LEU A 22 -2.75 20.31 9.55
C LEU A 22 -3.30 19.59 8.31
N LEU A 23 -4.52 19.07 8.39
CA LEU A 23 -5.17 18.29 7.35
C LEU A 23 -6.39 19.04 6.83
N ASP A 24 -6.43 19.34 5.54
CA ASP A 24 -7.67 19.84 4.92
C ASP A 24 -8.73 18.74 4.88
N HIS A 25 -8.32 17.51 4.60
CA HIS A 25 -9.20 16.35 4.53
C HIS A 25 -8.58 15.06 5.07
N ALA A 26 -9.31 14.40 5.99
CA ALA A 26 -8.95 13.08 6.51
C ALA A 26 -9.77 11.98 5.81
N VAL A 27 -9.18 11.33 4.80
CA VAL A 27 -9.85 10.24 4.07
C VAL A 27 -9.63 8.89 4.78
N THR A 28 -10.64 8.42 5.51
CA THR A 28 -10.61 7.14 6.25
C THR A 28 -11.22 5.99 5.43
N ASN A 29 -12.30 6.24 4.69
CA ASN A 29 -13.13 5.19 4.09
C ASN A 29 -12.95 4.99 2.56
N ALA A 30 -11.71 5.09 2.08
CA ALA A 30 -11.35 4.85 0.67
C ALA A 30 -10.18 3.87 0.55
N CYS A 31 -10.09 3.17 -0.59
CA CYS A 31 -8.93 2.35 -0.92
C CYS A 31 -7.73 3.25 -1.27
N ILE A 32 -6.54 2.94 -0.75
CA ILE A 32 -5.33 3.73 -1.07
C ILE A 32 -5.04 3.71 -2.57
N SER A 33 -5.24 2.57 -3.24
CA SER A 33 -5.02 2.42 -4.68
C SER A 33 -5.82 3.37 -5.55
N ASP A 34 -7.02 3.76 -5.11
CA ASP A 34 -7.88 4.70 -5.83
C ASP A 34 -7.46 6.15 -5.57
N LEU A 35 -6.96 6.43 -4.36
CA LEU A 35 -6.41 7.74 -4.02
C LEU A 35 -5.09 8.01 -4.75
N LEU A 36 -4.24 6.99 -4.91
CA LEU A 36 -2.96 7.12 -5.63
C LEU A 36 -3.11 7.52 -7.10
N ARG A 37 -4.31 7.39 -7.69
CA ARG A 37 -4.61 7.88 -9.05
C ARG A 37 -5.05 9.35 -9.09
N GLN A 38 -5.29 9.95 -7.93
CA GLN A 38 -5.88 11.28 -7.76
C GLN A 38 -4.93 12.25 -7.05
N VAL A 39 -3.70 11.83 -6.77
CA VAL A 39 -2.70 12.65 -6.08
C VAL A 39 -1.47 12.81 -6.95
N ASP A 40 -0.93 14.02 -6.96
CA ASP A 40 0.31 14.33 -7.66
C ASP A 40 1.54 13.84 -6.86
N GLU A 41 1.49 13.99 -5.53
CA GLU A 41 2.58 13.70 -4.61
C GLU A 41 2.13 12.87 -3.40
N LEU A 42 2.96 11.89 -3.02
CA LEU A 42 2.75 11.01 -1.87
C LEU A 42 3.91 11.11 -0.88
N HIS A 43 3.57 11.50 0.34
CA HIS A 43 4.49 11.52 1.49
C HIS A 43 4.34 10.26 2.35
N THR A 44 5.46 9.58 2.63
CA THR A 44 5.46 8.34 3.43
C THR A 44 6.72 8.19 4.29
N MET A 45 6.60 7.55 5.45
CA MET A 45 7.78 7.11 6.24
C MET A 45 8.37 5.84 5.63
N SER A 46 7.63 4.74 5.66
CA SER A 46 8.08 3.42 5.19
C SER A 46 6.95 2.53 4.67
N SER A 47 5.76 3.10 4.43
CA SER A 47 4.59 2.34 3.97
C SER A 47 4.80 1.73 2.59
N LEU A 48 4.25 0.54 2.34
CA LEU A 48 4.19 -0.05 0.99
C LEU A 48 3.45 0.83 -0.01
N ALA A 49 2.56 1.72 0.46
CA ALA A 49 1.89 2.71 -0.38
C ALA A 49 2.89 3.58 -1.18
N GLY A 50 4.10 3.82 -0.66
CA GLY A 50 5.15 4.52 -1.41
C GLY A 50 5.58 3.77 -2.67
N PHE A 51 5.82 2.45 -2.54
CA PHE A 51 6.13 1.61 -3.69
C PHE A 51 4.97 1.56 -4.68
N GLU A 52 3.74 1.42 -4.17
CA GLU A 52 2.54 1.47 -5.02
C GLU A 52 2.34 2.81 -5.73
N GLY A 53 2.77 3.92 -5.13
CA GLY A 53 2.79 5.25 -5.74
C GLY A 53 3.75 5.32 -6.91
N LEU A 54 4.98 4.79 -6.74
CA LEU A 54 5.96 4.69 -7.83
C LEU A 54 5.42 3.91 -9.03
N LEU A 55 4.75 2.77 -8.78
CA LEU A 55 4.13 1.96 -9.84
C LEU A 55 3.05 2.71 -10.65
N ARG A 56 2.49 3.78 -10.08
CA ARG A 56 1.44 4.61 -10.70
C ARG A 56 1.97 5.94 -11.24
N GLY A 57 3.27 6.17 -11.18
CA GLY A 57 3.90 7.41 -11.64
C GLY A 57 3.68 8.62 -10.73
N CYS A 58 3.29 8.41 -9.47
CA CYS A 58 3.17 9.49 -8.49
C CYS A 58 4.57 9.96 -8.04
N HIS A 59 4.73 11.25 -7.74
CA HIS A 59 5.95 11.74 -7.08
C HIS A 59 5.97 11.26 -5.63
N VAL A 60 7.00 10.51 -5.23
CA VAL A 60 7.04 9.88 -3.90
C VAL A 60 8.15 10.48 -3.05
N VAL A 61 7.75 11.11 -1.95
CA VAL A 61 8.65 11.65 -0.93
C VAL A 61 8.73 10.67 0.25
N THR A 62 9.95 10.26 0.59
CA THR A 62 10.19 9.37 1.72
C THR A 62 10.92 10.08 2.86
N TYR A 63 10.43 9.88 4.08
CA TYR A 63 11.07 10.38 5.30
C TYR A 63 11.85 9.28 6.04
N GLY A 64 11.56 8.01 5.77
CA GLY A 64 12.36 6.88 6.22
C GLY A 64 13.31 6.38 5.14
N MET A 65 13.76 5.13 5.27
CA MET A 65 14.59 4.45 4.26
C MET A 65 14.01 3.07 3.87
N PRO A 66 12.75 3.01 3.37
CA PRO A 66 12.13 1.76 2.93
C PRO A 66 12.90 1.11 1.77
N PHE A 67 12.59 -0.13 1.42
CA PHE A 67 13.37 -0.89 0.43
C PHE A 67 13.46 -0.21 -0.96
N TYR A 68 12.45 0.59 -1.31
CA TYR A 68 12.33 1.30 -2.59
C TYR A 68 12.98 2.70 -2.60
N ALA A 69 13.40 3.23 -1.44
CA ALA A 69 14.08 4.53 -1.34
C ALA A 69 15.58 4.44 -1.64
N GLY A 70 16.28 5.56 -1.86
CA GLY A 70 17.74 5.59 -2.02
C GLY A 70 18.25 5.02 -3.34
N TRP A 71 17.37 4.75 -4.31
CA TRP A 71 17.70 4.24 -5.64
C TRP A 71 17.52 5.30 -6.75
N GLY A 72 17.22 6.55 -6.39
CA GLY A 72 16.97 7.63 -7.33
C GLY A 72 15.56 7.68 -7.92
N LEU A 73 14.63 6.87 -7.39
CA LEU A 73 13.22 6.84 -7.79
C LEU A 73 12.30 7.66 -6.87
N THR A 74 12.81 8.08 -5.71
CA THR A 74 12.08 8.82 -4.68
C THR A 74 12.84 10.08 -4.29
N GLU A 75 12.13 11.05 -3.74
CA GLU A 75 12.74 12.17 -3.03
C GLU A 75 12.94 11.78 -1.55
N ASP A 76 14.18 11.56 -1.15
CA ASP A 76 14.52 11.06 0.18
C ASP A 76 14.90 12.22 1.11
N ARG A 77 13.97 12.64 1.99
CA ARG A 77 14.12 13.85 2.83
C ARG A 77 14.63 13.60 4.25
N GLY A 78 14.51 12.38 4.78
CA GLY A 78 14.81 12.11 6.19
C GLY A 78 16.10 11.32 6.43
N MET A 79 16.19 10.13 5.85
CA MET A 79 17.32 9.23 6.05
C MET A 79 18.07 9.02 4.74
N THR A 80 19.37 8.74 4.81
CA THR A 80 20.20 8.34 3.66
C THR A 80 20.80 6.96 3.89
N CYS A 81 21.03 6.17 2.83
CA CYS A 81 21.67 4.86 2.91
C CYS A 81 22.97 4.85 2.10
N PRO A 82 24.15 5.02 2.71
CA PRO A 82 25.43 5.08 2.00
C PRO A 82 25.74 3.83 1.15
N ARG A 83 25.15 2.68 1.49
CA ARG A 83 25.29 1.42 0.74
C ARG A 83 24.54 1.41 -0.59
N ARG A 84 23.48 2.23 -0.75
CA ARG A 84 22.69 2.30 -1.98
C ARG A 84 23.29 3.37 -2.89
N THR A 85 24.23 2.95 -3.72
CA THR A 85 24.99 3.85 -4.63
C THR A 85 24.51 3.77 -6.08
N ARG A 86 23.82 2.69 -6.45
CA ARG A 86 23.28 2.49 -7.81
C ARG A 86 21.99 3.28 -7.98
N ARG A 87 21.76 3.82 -9.18
CA ARG A 87 20.43 4.29 -9.60
C ARG A 87 19.69 3.18 -10.31
N LEU A 88 18.41 3.00 -10.00
CA LEU A 88 17.56 1.98 -10.62
C LEU A 88 16.52 2.63 -11.53
N SER A 89 16.15 1.95 -12.60
CA SER A 89 14.85 2.17 -13.22
C SER A 89 13.73 1.56 -12.36
N LEU A 90 12.49 1.99 -12.59
CA LEU A 90 11.34 1.40 -11.91
C LEU A 90 11.22 -0.10 -12.21
N ASP A 91 11.47 -0.50 -13.46
CA ASP A 91 11.42 -1.90 -13.89
C ASP A 91 12.48 -2.76 -13.19
N GLU A 92 13.69 -2.23 -12.97
CA GLU A 92 14.74 -2.94 -12.24
C GLU A 92 14.36 -3.14 -10.78
N LEU A 93 13.76 -2.12 -10.14
CA LEU A 93 13.26 -2.24 -8.78
C LEU A 93 12.12 -3.28 -8.70
N VAL A 94 11.18 -3.24 -9.64
CA VAL A 94 10.08 -4.21 -9.75
C VAL A 94 10.60 -5.62 -9.95
N ALA A 95 11.54 -5.83 -10.87
CA ALA A 95 12.15 -7.12 -11.11
C ALA A 95 12.86 -7.65 -9.85
N GLY A 96 13.58 -6.79 -9.13
CA GLY A 96 14.19 -7.14 -7.86
C GLY A 96 13.17 -7.58 -6.81
N CYS A 97 12.13 -6.77 -6.60
CA CYS A 97 11.22 -6.90 -5.46
C CYS A 97 10.05 -7.87 -5.68
N LEU A 98 9.59 -8.04 -6.92
CA LEU A 98 8.41 -8.84 -7.25
C LEU A 98 8.72 -10.07 -8.11
N ILE A 99 9.93 -10.21 -8.64
CA ILE A 99 10.30 -11.36 -9.48
C ILE A 99 11.42 -12.17 -8.85
N ARG A 100 12.52 -11.52 -8.46
CA ARG A 100 13.74 -12.20 -8.00
C ARG A 100 13.77 -12.49 -6.50
N TYR A 101 13.31 -11.54 -5.69
CA TYR A 101 13.36 -11.67 -4.23
C TYR A 101 12.33 -12.64 -3.63
N PRO A 102 11.04 -12.65 -4.05
CA PRO A 102 10.03 -13.48 -3.43
C PRO A 102 9.97 -14.90 -4.02
N THR A 103 9.58 -15.87 -3.19
CA THR A 103 9.13 -17.19 -3.64
C THR A 103 7.61 -17.22 -3.65
N TYR A 104 7.03 -17.55 -4.79
CA TYR A 104 5.58 -17.74 -4.89
C TYR A 104 5.21 -19.21 -4.79
N VAL A 105 4.09 -19.49 -4.13
CA VAL A 105 3.58 -20.84 -3.94
C VAL A 105 2.11 -20.92 -4.31
N GLU A 106 1.72 -22.02 -4.95
CA GLU A 106 0.32 -22.33 -5.16
C GLU A 106 -0.35 -22.72 -3.82
N PRO A 107 -1.43 -22.04 -3.40
CA PRO A 107 -2.01 -22.28 -2.07
C PRO A 107 -2.58 -23.70 -1.85
N ARG A 108 -2.95 -24.41 -2.93
CA ARG A 108 -3.57 -25.74 -2.84
C ARG A 108 -2.56 -26.88 -2.83
N SER A 109 -1.59 -26.83 -3.74
CA SER A 109 -0.57 -27.90 -3.88
C SER A 109 0.67 -27.64 -3.04
N GLY A 110 0.97 -26.38 -2.69
CA GLY A 110 2.21 -25.98 -2.06
C GLY A 110 3.40 -25.91 -3.03
N HIS A 111 3.21 -26.16 -4.32
CA HIS A 111 4.29 -26.09 -5.31
C HIS A 111 4.77 -24.66 -5.53
N ILE A 112 6.07 -24.52 -5.79
CA ILE A 112 6.67 -23.23 -6.19
C ILE A 112 6.17 -22.89 -7.59
N VAL A 113 5.75 -21.64 -7.77
CA VAL A 113 5.28 -21.10 -9.05
C VAL A 113 6.00 -19.80 -9.38
N ASN A 114 5.96 -19.38 -10.64
CA ASN A 114 6.50 -18.08 -11.05
C ASN A 114 5.47 -16.96 -10.84
N VAL A 115 5.95 -15.71 -10.90
CA VAL A 115 5.12 -14.52 -10.67
C VAL A 115 4.04 -14.36 -11.74
N GLU A 116 4.33 -14.73 -12.99
CA GLU A 116 3.41 -14.60 -14.12
C GLU A 116 2.17 -15.48 -13.92
N THR A 117 2.36 -16.69 -13.38
CA THR A 117 1.25 -17.58 -13.01
C THR A 117 0.41 -16.95 -11.91
N VAL A 118 1.05 -16.38 -10.88
CA VAL A 118 0.33 -15.71 -9.78
C VAL A 118 -0.47 -14.51 -10.27
N VAL A 119 0.11 -13.68 -11.14
CA VAL A 119 -0.58 -12.52 -11.74
C VAL A 119 -1.81 -12.98 -12.51
N THR A 120 -1.66 -14.01 -13.35
CA THR A 120 -2.77 -14.59 -14.13
C THR A 120 -3.91 -15.05 -13.21
N TRP A 121 -3.59 -15.73 -12.10
CA TRP A 121 -4.60 -16.15 -11.12
C TRP A 121 -5.27 -14.99 -10.40
N LEU A 122 -4.51 -13.97 -10.00
CA LEU A 122 -5.07 -12.77 -9.36
C LEU A 122 -6.01 -12.02 -10.30
N GLU A 123 -5.70 -11.95 -11.59
CA GLU A 123 -6.57 -11.37 -12.60
C GLU A 123 -7.88 -12.17 -12.76
N GLN A 124 -7.79 -13.49 -12.87
CA GLN A 124 -8.96 -14.38 -12.92
C GLN A 124 -9.84 -14.24 -11.66
N GLN A 125 -9.22 -14.19 -10.48
CA GLN A 125 -9.94 -13.96 -9.22
C GLN A 125 -10.61 -12.59 -9.18
N ARG A 126 -9.98 -11.55 -9.72
CA ARG A 126 -10.58 -10.22 -9.81
C ARG A 126 -11.82 -10.21 -10.69
N GLN A 127 -11.81 -10.95 -11.79
CA GLN A 127 -12.93 -11.04 -12.74
C GLN A 127 -14.10 -11.88 -12.19
N THR A 128 -13.81 -12.92 -11.41
CA THR A 128 -14.81 -13.84 -10.84
C THR A 128 -15.40 -13.36 -9.52
N ARG A 129 -14.87 -12.29 -8.93
CA ARG A 129 -15.32 -11.76 -7.64
C ARG A 129 -16.70 -11.09 -7.79
N SER A 130 -17.75 -11.88 -7.56
CA SER A 130 -19.11 -11.38 -7.40
C SER A 130 -19.19 -10.37 -6.24
N PRO A 131 -20.07 -9.35 -6.34
CA PRO A 131 -20.31 -8.44 -5.23
C PRO A 131 -20.69 -9.23 -3.97
N LEU A 132 -20.24 -8.73 -2.81
CA LEU A 132 -20.54 -9.37 -1.53
C LEU A 132 -22.05 -9.59 -1.41
N PRO A 133 -22.52 -10.77 -0.97
CA PRO A 133 -23.93 -11.02 -0.76
C PRO A 133 -24.50 -9.97 0.20
N ILE A 134 -25.75 -9.58 -0.02
CA ILE A 134 -26.42 -8.46 0.68
C ILE A 134 -26.31 -8.62 2.21
N SER A 135 -26.38 -9.85 2.72
CA SER A 135 -26.18 -10.17 4.14
C SER A 135 -24.81 -9.73 4.68
N ARG A 136 -23.72 -9.91 3.93
CA ARG A 136 -22.38 -9.44 4.30
C ARG A 136 -22.20 -7.93 4.12
N ARG A 137 -22.93 -7.30 3.18
CA ARG A 137 -22.96 -5.82 3.06
C ARG A 137 -23.71 -5.19 4.24
N LEU A 138 -24.86 -5.73 4.61
CA LEU A 138 -25.64 -5.31 5.78
C LEU A 138 -24.88 -5.55 7.08
N TYR A 139 -24.24 -6.71 7.25
CA TYR A 139 -23.40 -6.98 8.42
C TYR A 139 -22.20 -6.04 8.52
N ARG A 140 -21.53 -5.72 7.39
CA ARG A 140 -20.46 -4.71 7.37
C ARG A 140 -20.98 -3.31 7.71
N GLY A 141 -22.17 -2.95 7.20
CA GLY A 141 -22.85 -1.70 7.55
C GLY A 141 -23.15 -1.62 9.05
N TYR A 142 -23.82 -2.63 9.60
CA TYR A 142 -24.12 -2.76 11.02
C TYR A 142 -22.86 -2.71 11.88
N ARG A 143 -21.82 -3.48 11.53
CA ARG A 143 -20.55 -3.48 12.27
C ARG A 143 -19.86 -2.11 12.25
N ASN A 144 -19.85 -1.42 11.11
CA ASN A 144 -19.24 -0.10 11.02
C ASN A 144 -20.05 0.97 11.78
N LEU A 145 -21.38 0.82 11.87
CA LEU A 145 -22.28 1.72 12.59
C LEU A 145 -22.27 1.50 14.11
N PHE A 146 -22.15 0.25 14.57
CA PHE A 146 -22.39 -0.11 15.98
C PHE A 146 -21.17 -0.66 16.73
N ILE A 147 -20.11 -1.09 16.04
CA ILE A 147 -18.93 -1.72 16.68
C ILE A 147 -17.65 -0.90 16.42
N GLY A 148 -17.69 0.11 15.55
CA GLY A 148 -16.54 0.94 15.17
C GLY A 148 -16.32 2.23 15.97
N SER A 149 -17.13 2.52 17.00
CA SER A 149 -16.99 3.73 17.83
C SER A 149 -16.58 3.40 19.28
N HIS A 150 -15.34 2.97 19.48
CA HIS A 150 -14.64 3.08 20.76
C HIS A 150 -13.14 3.28 20.53
#